data_AF-A0A947NRE2-F1
#
_entry.id   AF-A0A947NRE2-F1
#
_cell.length_a   1.000
_cell.length_b   1.000
_cell.length_c   1.000
_cell.angle_alpha   90.00
_cell.angle_beta   90.00
_cell.angle_gamma   90.00
#
_symmetry.space_group_name_H-M   'P 1'
#
loop_
_entity.id
_entity.type
_entity.pdbx_description
1 polymer ?
#
loop_
_entity_poly.entity_id
_entity_poly.type
_entity_poly.pdbx_seq_one_letter_code
_entity_poly.pdbx_strand_id
1 'polypeptide(L)'
;KTVLNIPGCPPHPDWIVGSLVHVLLFGMPQLDSHGRPVMFYGKNIHENCPNFSYFANGNFAQKLSDDKCLVQLGCKGPLSFADCPNRHWNGYVNWCIGSGTGCIACCEPGFPDNSAPFYAKLPDEFIEEKRRTI
;
A
#
# COMPACT_ATOMS: atom_id res chain seq x y z
N LYS A 1 12.06 -6.23 -24.72
CA LYS A 1 12.91 -5.40 -23.83
C LYS A 1 12.38 -5.56 -22.41
N THR A 2 13.25 -5.70 -21.41
CA THR A 2 12.81 -5.73 -20.00
C THR A 2 12.43 -4.31 -19.57
N VAL A 3 11.30 -4.17 -18.87
CA VAL A 3 10.80 -2.88 -18.36
C VAL A 3 10.79 -2.94 -16.84
N LEU A 4 11.32 -1.88 -16.21
CA LEU A 4 11.32 -1.69 -14.76
C LEU A 4 10.16 -0.76 -14.40
N ASN A 5 9.11 -1.29 -13.78
CA ASN A 5 7.93 -0.51 -13.41
C ASN A 5 8.09 0.04 -12.00
N ILE A 6 7.98 1.36 -11.85
CA ILE A 6 8.02 2.05 -10.55
C ILE A 6 6.69 2.80 -10.39
N PRO A 7 5.59 2.10 -10.06
CA PRO A 7 4.26 2.70 -9.98
C PRO A 7 4.03 3.53 -8.72
N GLY A 8 2.89 4.20 -8.68
CA GLY A 8 2.48 5.14 -7.64
C GLY A 8 1.96 6.42 -8.27
N CYS A 9 1.03 7.09 -7.60
CA CYS A 9 0.48 8.37 -8.06
C CYS A 9 0.70 9.47 -7.01
N PRO A 10 1.92 10.06 -6.94
CA PRO A 10 3.13 9.72 -7.69
C PRO A 10 3.88 8.49 -7.11
N PRO A 11 4.93 7.96 -7.76
CA PRO A 11 5.87 7.05 -7.12
C PRO A 11 6.70 7.75 -6.05
N HIS A 12 7.11 7.03 -5.00
CA HIS A 12 7.94 7.60 -3.93
C HIS A 12 9.32 8.01 -4.48
N PRO A 13 9.89 9.17 -4.07
CA PRO A 13 11.21 9.63 -4.53
C PRO A 13 12.31 8.56 -4.36
N ASP A 14 12.39 7.93 -3.18
CA ASP A 14 13.35 6.84 -2.94
C ASP A 14 13.15 5.63 -3.84
N TRP A 15 11.92 5.32 -4.27
CA TRP A 15 11.71 4.18 -5.17
C TRP A 15 12.33 4.46 -6.54
N ILE A 16 12.21 5.69 -7.03
CA ILE A 16 12.82 6.12 -8.29
C ILE A 16 14.35 6.11 -8.16
N VAL A 17 14.87 6.87 -7.20
CA VAL A 17 16.32 7.06 -7.03
C VAL A 17 16.99 5.73 -6.64
N GLY A 18 16.40 4.99 -5.71
CA GLY A 18 16.91 3.70 -5.26
C GLY A 18 16.94 2.66 -6.38
N SER A 19 15.90 2.59 -7.22
CA SER A 19 15.89 1.70 -8.39
C SER A 19 16.97 2.07 -9.41
N LEU A 20 17.12 3.37 -9.70
CA LEU A 20 18.14 3.85 -10.63
C LEU A 20 19.56 3.52 -10.14
N VAL A 21 19.85 3.84 -8.88
CA VAL A 21 21.15 3.54 -8.25
C VAL A 21 21.41 2.04 -8.24
N HIS A 22 20.41 1.21 -7.91
CA HIS A 22 20.55 -0.24 -7.93
C HIS A 22 20.91 -0.74 -9.32
N VAL A 23 20.25 -0.25 -10.38
CA VAL A 23 20.57 -0.63 -11.76
C VAL A 23 21.99 -0.25 -12.15
N LEU A 24 22.45 0.95 -11.78
CA LEU A 24 23.80 1.43 -12.10
C LEU A 24 24.90 0.62 -11.40
N LEU A 25 24.67 0.20 -10.16
CA LEU A 25 25.69 -0.48 -9.33
C LEU A 25 25.64 -2.01 -9.42
N PHE A 26 24.45 -2.57 -9.53
CA PHE A 26 24.20 -4.02 -9.37
C PHE A 26 23.37 -4.63 -10.51
N GLY A 27 22.88 -3.82 -11.44
CA GLY A 27 21.98 -4.26 -12.51
C GLY A 27 20.52 -4.40 -12.05
N MET A 28 19.72 -5.11 -12.85
CA MET A 28 18.27 -5.20 -12.65
C MET A 28 17.93 -5.84 -11.29
N PRO A 29 17.14 -5.18 -10.42
CA PRO A 29 16.70 -5.80 -9.17
C PRO A 29 15.74 -6.97 -9.44
N GLN A 30 15.49 -7.79 -8.41
CA GLN A 30 14.42 -8.77 -8.47
C GLN A 30 13.08 -8.07 -8.69
N LEU A 31 12.32 -8.53 -9.69
CA LEU A 31 11.02 -7.98 -10.04
C LEU A 31 9.89 -8.95 -9.69
N ASP A 32 8.72 -8.41 -9.33
CA ASP A 32 7.49 -9.19 -9.21
C ASP A 32 6.84 -9.46 -10.59
N SER A 33 5.68 -10.12 -10.58
CA SER A 33 4.90 -10.45 -11.79
C SER A 33 4.44 -9.22 -12.58
N HIS A 34 4.45 -8.03 -11.99
CA HIS A 34 4.12 -6.76 -12.63
C HIS A 34 5.36 -5.97 -13.04
N GLY A 35 6.56 -6.55 -12.93
CA GLY A 35 7.82 -5.88 -13.28
C GLY A 35 8.26 -4.83 -12.26
N ARG A 36 7.77 -4.90 -11.02
CA ARG A 36 8.08 -3.92 -9.95
C ARG A 36 9.21 -4.42 -9.05
N PRO A 37 10.14 -3.56 -8.59
CA PRO A 37 11.18 -3.97 -7.64
C PRO A 37 10.61 -4.56 -6.34
N VAL A 38 10.91 -5.83 -6.06
CA VAL A 38 10.42 -6.53 -4.85
C VAL A 38 10.85 -5.82 -3.57
N MET A 39 11.98 -5.12 -3.57
CA MET A 39 12.45 -4.35 -2.41
C MET A 39 11.49 -3.23 -1.97
N PHE A 40 10.63 -2.72 -2.86
CA PHE A 40 9.65 -1.66 -2.55
C PHE A 40 8.21 -2.18 -2.60
N TYR A 41 7.90 -3.11 -3.50
CA TYR A 41 6.53 -3.58 -3.77
C TYR A 41 6.32 -5.05 -3.37
N GLY A 42 7.26 -5.67 -2.64
CA GLY A 42 7.16 -7.08 -2.24
C GLY A 42 6.27 -7.34 -1.02
N LYS A 43 5.83 -6.29 -0.33
CA LYS A 43 5.05 -6.40 0.91
C LYS A 43 3.69 -5.73 0.76
N ASN A 44 2.66 -6.39 1.29
CA ASN A 44 1.31 -5.83 1.31
C ASN A 44 1.21 -4.70 2.34
N ILE A 45 0.56 -3.59 1.97
CA ILE A 45 0.39 -2.41 2.83
C ILE A 45 -0.37 -2.77 4.10
N HIS A 46 -1.41 -3.60 4.00
CA HIS A 46 -2.27 -3.91 5.14
C HIS A 46 -1.58 -4.77 6.19
N GLU A 47 -0.87 -5.81 5.77
CA GLU A 47 -0.13 -6.72 6.66
C GLU A 47 1.02 -6.01 7.40
N ASN A 48 1.51 -4.89 6.86
CA ASN A 48 2.59 -4.09 7.44
C ASN A 48 2.08 -2.77 8.04
N CYS A 49 0.76 -2.58 8.12
CA CYS A 49 0.16 -1.36 8.64
C CYS A 49 0.29 -1.30 10.17
N PRO A 50 0.73 -0.18 10.77
CA PRO A 50 0.68 0.04 12.22
C PRO A 50 -0.72 -0.18 12.84
N ASN A 51 -1.79 0.05 12.07
CA ASN A 51 -3.17 -0.15 12.52
C ASN A 51 -3.67 -1.60 12.33
N PHE A 52 -2.81 -2.55 11.94
CA PHE A 52 -3.20 -3.95 11.70
C PHE A 52 -3.74 -4.64 12.97
N SER A 53 -3.21 -4.32 14.15
CA SER A 53 -3.73 -4.85 15.41
C SER A 53 -5.18 -4.42 15.66
N TYR A 54 -5.56 -3.20 15.29
CA TYR A 54 -6.96 -2.75 15.35
C TYR A 54 -7.84 -3.53 14.38
N PHE A 55 -7.34 -3.82 13.17
CA PHE A 55 -8.05 -4.66 12.21
C PHE A 55 -8.31 -6.08 12.75
N ALA A 56 -7.26 -6.73 13.26
CA ALA A 56 -7.35 -8.08 13.81
C ALA A 56 -8.40 -8.17 14.94
N ASN A 57 -8.41 -7.18 15.83
CA ASN A 57 -9.35 -7.09 16.95
C ASN A 57 -10.76 -6.59 16.57
N GLY A 58 -11.01 -6.23 15.30
CA GLY A 58 -12.31 -5.71 14.86
C GLY A 58 -12.60 -4.28 15.32
N ASN A 59 -11.54 -3.56 15.70
CA ASN A 59 -11.61 -2.19 16.16
C ASN A 59 -11.48 -1.24 14.95
N PHE A 60 -12.62 -0.86 14.37
CA PHE A 60 -12.65 -0.01 13.19
C PHE A 60 -12.90 1.46 13.52
N ALA A 61 -12.29 2.34 12.72
CA ALA A 61 -12.58 3.77 12.73
C ALA A 61 -14.03 4.05 12.33
N GLN A 62 -14.62 5.10 12.89
CA GLN A 62 -15.98 5.53 12.57
C GLN A 62 -15.99 6.75 11.63
N LYS A 63 -14.91 7.53 11.65
CA LYS A 63 -14.66 8.66 10.74
C LYS A 63 -13.18 8.72 10.35
N LEU A 64 -12.89 9.49 9.30
CA LEU A 64 -11.51 9.78 8.91
C LEU A 64 -10.77 10.48 10.06
N SER A 65 -9.46 10.29 10.11
CA SER A 65 -8.58 10.77 11.19
C SER A 65 -8.78 10.13 12.57
N ASP A 66 -9.63 9.11 12.73
CA ASP A 66 -9.62 8.28 13.95
C ASP A 66 -8.37 7.39 14.00
N ASP A 67 -7.82 7.18 15.20
CA ASP A 67 -6.64 6.32 15.46
C ASP A 67 -6.99 4.81 15.48
N LYS A 68 -7.68 4.32 14.44
CA LYS A 68 -8.11 2.92 14.29
C LYS A 68 -7.96 2.45 12.84
N CYS A 69 -8.33 1.19 12.58
CA CYS A 69 -8.30 0.66 11.22
C CYS A 69 -9.38 1.32 10.33
N LEU A 70 -8.97 1.88 9.19
CA LEU A 70 -9.82 2.60 8.23
C LEU A 70 -10.50 1.69 7.18
N VAL A 71 -10.45 0.36 7.32
CA VAL A 71 -10.97 -0.57 6.29
C VAL A 71 -12.47 -0.37 6.02
N GLN A 72 -13.25 -0.08 7.07
CA GLN A 72 -14.69 0.20 6.98
C GLN A 72 -15.00 1.55 6.30
N LEU A 73 -13.99 2.43 6.19
CA LEU A 73 -14.09 3.74 5.55
C LEU A 73 -13.45 3.75 4.15
N GLY A 74 -13.21 2.56 3.58
CA GLY A 74 -12.78 2.40 2.20
C GLY A 74 -11.28 2.25 1.98
N CYS A 75 -10.48 2.10 3.03
CA CYS A 75 -9.05 1.83 2.87
C CYS A 75 -8.79 0.58 2.02
N LYS A 76 -8.11 0.78 0.88
CA LYS A 76 -7.73 -0.25 -0.10
C LYS A 76 -6.34 -0.84 0.15
N GLY A 77 -5.78 -0.60 1.35
CA GLY A 77 -4.51 -1.18 1.79
C GLY A 77 -4.44 -2.70 1.60
N PRO A 78 -5.51 -3.48 1.83
CA PRO A 78 -5.49 -4.94 1.61
C PRO A 78 -5.19 -5.36 0.16
N LEU A 79 -5.48 -4.50 -0.82
CA LEU A 79 -5.26 -4.77 -2.23
C LEU A 79 -3.86 -4.35 -2.71
N SER A 80 -3.15 -3.54 -1.92
CA SER A 80 -1.99 -2.80 -2.42
C SER A 80 -0.67 -3.26 -1.81
N PHE A 81 0.36 -3.29 -2.65
CA PHE A 81 1.71 -3.64 -2.30
C PHE A 81 2.64 -2.44 -2.50
N ALA A 82 3.19 -1.94 -1.40
CA ALA A 82 4.21 -0.89 -1.35
C ALA A 82 4.72 -0.76 0.08
N ASP A 83 5.93 -0.21 0.26
CA ASP A 83 6.53 -0.01 1.58
C ASP A 83 6.11 1.29 2.28
N CYS A 84 5.07 1.99 1.79
CA CYS A 84 4.49 3.21 2.39
C CYS A 84 4.37 3.18 3.94
N PRO A 85 3.85 2.13 4.60
CA PRO A 85 3.75 2.09 6.06
C PRO A 85 5.11 2.05 6.78
N ASN A 86 6.17 1.61 6.11
CA ASN A 86 7.51 1.46 6.68
C ASN A 86 8.40 2.67 6.36
N ARG A 87 8.35 3.13 5.10
CA ARG A 87 9.19 4.22 4.59
C ARG A 87 8.58 5.60 4.85
N HIS A 88 7.25 5.69 4.94
CA HIS A 88 6.56 6.97 4.89
C HIS A 88 6.91 7.79 3.64
N TRP A 89 6.61 9.08 3.64
CA TRP A 89 6.80 10.04 2.55
C TRP A 89 7.44 11.31 3.10
N ASN A 90 8.12 12.04 2.20
CA ASN A 90 8.61 13.41 2.43
C ASN A 90 9.56 13.52 3.62
N GLY A 91 10.71 12.84 3.56
CA GLY A 91 11.67 12.78 4.67
C GLY A 91 11.20 11.86 5.80
N TYR A 92 10.53 10.76 5.43
CA TYR A 92 10.01 9.74 6.34
C TYR A 92 8.96 10.26 7.35
N VAL A 93 8.31 11.39 7.04
CA VAL A 93 7.46 12.12 7.98
C VAL A 93 6.11 11.43 8.17
N ASN A 94 5.38 11.17 7.09
CA ASN A 94 4.04 10.58 7.19
C ASN A 94 3.64 9.84 5.90
N TRP A 95 2.46 9.24 5.87
CA TRP A 95 1.90 8.48 4.77
C TRP A 95 0.38 8.57 4.82
N CYS A 96 -0.35 7.97 3.87
CA CYS A 96 -1.79 8.15 3.74
C CYS A 96 -2.55 7.83 5.04
N ILE A 97 -2.37 6.62 5.57
CA ILE A 97 -3.11 6.13 6.73
C ILE A 97 -2.65 6.84 8.02
N GLY A 98 -1.35 7.13 8.16
CA GLY A 98 -0.83 7.96 9.25
C GLY A 98 -1.31 9.42 9.21
N SER A 99 -1.82 9.88 8.06
CA SER A 99 -2.47 11.19 7.90
C SER A 99 -3.99 11.11 8.07
N GLY A 100 -4.53 9.96 8.48
CA GLY A 100 -5.96 9.77 8.75
C GLY A 100 -6.83 9.45 7.53
N THR A 101 -6.24 9.12 6.38
CA THR A 101 -6.99 8.77 5.16
C THR A 101 -6.62 7.37 4.64
N GLY A 102 -7.61 6.66 4.10
CA GLY A 102 -7.42 5.32 3.57
C GLY A 102 -6.46 5.28 2.38
N CYS A 103 -5.72 4.18 2.25
CA CYS A 103 -5.01 3.89 1.00
C CYS A 103 -6.01 3.76 -0.16
N ILE A 104 -5.63 4.23 -1.35
CA ILE A 104 -6.46 4.14 -2.58
C ILE A 104 -5.91 3.13 -3.59
N ALA A 105 -4.90 2.34 -3.19
CA ALA A 105 -4.19 1.38 -4.04
C ALA A 105 -3.53 2.00 -5.28
N CYS A 106 -2.96 3.22 -5.16
CA CYS A 106 -2.36 3.94 -6.30
C CYS A 106 -1.12 3.28 -6.93
N CYS A 107 -0.59 2.22 -6.32
CA CYS A 107 0.53 1.43 -6.84
C CYS A 107 0.08 0.17 -7.62
N GLU A 108 -1.22 -0.09 -7.69
CA GLU A 108 -1.76 -1.29 -8.32
C GLU A 108 -2.20 -1.05 -9.78
N PRO A 109 -2.00 -2.03 -10.68
CA PRO A 109 -2.36 -1.87 -12.10
C PRO A 109 -3.83 -1.53 -12.37
N GLY A 110 -4.73 -1.93 -11.47
CA GLY A 110 -6.15 -1.66 -11.58
C GLY A 110 -6.59 -0.27 -11.12
N PHE A 111 -5.68 0.56 -10.59
CA PHE A 111 -6.01 1.91 -10.17
C PHE A 111 -6.31 2.82 -11.38
N PRO A 112 -7.37 3.65 -11.36
CA PRO A 112 -8.31 3.84 -10.26
C PRO A 112 -9.55 2.92 -10.31
N ASP A 113 -9.86 2.30 -11.44
CA ASP A 113 -11.17 1.67 -11.67
C ASP A 113 -11.48 0.50 -10.72
N ASN A 114 -10.47 -0.31 -10.39
CA ASN A 114 -10.64 -1.46 -9.49
C ASN A 114 -10.60 -1.07 -8.00
N SER A 115 -10.23 0.17 -7.68
CA SER A 115 -10.15 0.65 -6.29
C SER A 115 -11.15 1.78 -5.99
N ALA A 116 -11.86 2.27 -7.01
CA ALA A 116 -13.00 3.15 -6.88
C ALA A 116 -14.29 2.36 -6.53
N PRO A 117 -15.25 2.99 -5.84
CA PRO A 117 -15.15 4.29 -5.19
C PRO A 117 -14.27 4.22 -3.92
N PHE A 118 -13.41 5.24 -3.73
CA PHE A 118 -12.35 5.17 -2.73
C PHE A 118 -12.85 5.08 -1.29
N TYR A 119 -14.01 5.69 -0.98
CA TYR A 119 -14.59 5.68 0.37
C TYR A 119 -15.58 4.54 0.62
N ALA A 120 -15.90 3.72 -0.39
CA ALA A 120 -16.67 2.51 -0.16
C ALA A 120 -15.76 1.42 0.41
N LYS A 121 -16.23 0.71 1.44
CA LYS A 121 -15.52 -0.47 1.96
C LYS A 121 -15.40 -1.56 0.89
N LEU A 122 -14.37 -2.38 1.03
CA LEU A 122 -14.29 -3.66 0.30
C LEU A 122 -15.45 -4.57 0.74
N PRO A 123 -15.84 -5.57 -0.08
CA PRO A 123 -16.87 -6.53 0.30
C PRO A 123 -16.60 -7.14 1.68
N ASP A 124 -17.65 -7.35 2.47
CA ASP A 124 -17.51 -7.86 3.84
C ASP A 124 -16.89 -9.26 3.83
N GLU A 125 -17.21 -10.09 2.83
CA GLU A 125 -16.64 -11.42 2.69
C GLU A 125 -15.11 -11.37 2.54
N PHE A 126 -14.61 -10.41 1.76
CA PHE A 126 -13.17 -10.20 1.58
C PHE A 126 -12.50 -9.76 2.88
N ILE A 127 -13.12 -8.83 3.62
CA ILE A 127 -12.60 -8.35 4.89
C ILE A 127 -12.54 -9.49 5.91
N GLU A 128 -13.61 -10.27 6.02
CA GLU A 128 -13.69 -11.38 6.97
C GLU A 128 -12.76 -12.54 6.60
N GLU A 129 -12.58 -12.83 5.31
CA GLU A 129 -11.56 -13.78 4.85
C GLU A 129 -10.16 -13.36 5.31
N LYS A 130 -9.79 -12.09 5.08
CA LYS A 130 -8.50 -11.54 5.51
C LYS A 130 -8.31 -11.58 7.03
N ARG A 131 -9.38 -11.48 7.81
CA ARG A 131 -9.33 -11.60 9.28
C ARG A 131 -9.15 -13.04 9.77
N ARG A 132 -9.65 -14.02 9.02
CA ARG A 132 -9.52 -15.45 9.37
C ARG A 132 -8.15 -16.02 9.09
N THR A 133 -7.38 -15.39 8.19
CA THR A 133 -6.03 -15.80 7.81
C THR A 133 -4.93 -15.13 8.63
N ILE A 134 -5.28 -14.43 9.72
CA ILE A 134 -4.35 -13.78 10.65
C ILE A 134 -3.78 -14.81 11.62
#